data_AF-A0A8T6CIB4-F1
#
_entry.id   AF-A0A8T6CIB4-F1
#
_cell.length_a   1.000
_cell.length_b   1.000
_cell.length_c   1.000
_cell.angle_alpha   90.00
_cell.angle_beta   90.00
_cell.angle_gamma   90.00
#
_symmetry.space_group_name_H-M   'P 1'
#
loop_
_entity.id
_entity.type
_entity.pdbx_description
1 polymer ?
#
loop_
_entity_poly.entity_id
_entity_poly.type
_entity_poly.pdbx_seq_one_letter_code
_entity_poly.pdbx_strand_id
1 'polypeptide(L)'
;MSTALDYVNIASMTALPMSMDTVRTIDRSTGAGILAFVGLAVVCAIALRTDAGWPVFWICGVAFGVICQRSRFCFVAGFRDLFLMKQGRMMRGIIAGLAVGTAGFAMIMATVVPNPSNGVLPSDAHILPLGIATVLGGLMFGFGMVLSGGCVSGTLYRMGEGYLGSWVAIFGVLVGLYAMARTWNWWWDNQISVDRLSWLPTALH
;
A
#
# COMPACT_ATOMS: atom_id res chain seq x y z
N MET A 1 -14.23 -37.11 -13.84
CA MET A 1 -13.79 -37.64 -12.54
C MET A 1 -12.37 -37.16 -12.15
N SER A 2 -11.93 -35.98 -12.62
CA SER A 2 -10.55 -35.47 -12.46
C SER A 2 -10.47 -34.07 -11.84
N THR A 3 -11.59 -33.41 -11.59
CA THR A 3 -11.64 -32.01 -11.11
C THR A 3 -11.79 -31.87 -9.59
N ALA A 4 -12.04 -32.96 -8.85
CA ALA A 4 -12.17 -32.93 -7.39
C ALA A 4 -10.83 -33.09 -6.65
N LEU A 5 -9.79 -33.60 -7.32
CA LEU A 5 -8.47 -33.84 -6.71
C LEU A 5 -7.60 -32.58 -6.62
N ASP A 6 -7.82 -31.57 -7.47
CA ASP A 6 -7.05 -30.31 -7.40
C ASP A 6 -7.49 -29.39 -6.25
N TYR A 7 -8.76 -29.43 -5.84
CA TYR A 7 -9.24 -28.63 -4.69
C TYR A 7 -8.71 -29.15 -3.35
N VAL A 8 -8.52 -30.48 -3.21
CA VAL A 8 -7.96 -31.09 -1.99
C VAL A 8 -6.49 -30.71 -1.79
N ASN A 9 -5.74 -30.48 -2.88
CA ASN A 9 -4.33 -30.11 -2.83
C ASN A 9 -4.11 -28.61 -2.48
N ILE A 10 -5.12 -27.76 -2.69
CA ILE A 10 -5.09 -26.36 -2.24
C ILE A 10 -5.50 -26.25 -0.76
N ALA A 11 -6.40 -27.11 -0.29
CA ALA A 11 -6.82 -27.18 1.11
C ALA A 11 -5.74 -27.77 2.05
N SER A 12 -4.80 -28.56 1.55
CA SER A 12 -3.67 -29.07 2.34
C SER A 12 -2.58 -28.01 2.60
N MET A 13 -2.53 -26.93 1.81
CA MET A 13 -1.60 -25.81 2.07
C MET A 13 -2.10 -24.84 3.14
N THR A 14 -3.39 -24.87 3.50
CA THR A 14 -3.97 -24.03 4.57
C THR A 14 -3.95 -24.70 5.94
N ALA A 15 -3.53 -25.97 6.03
CA ALA A 15 -3.49 -26.75 7.25
C ALA A 15 -2.05 -27.02 7.75
N LEU A 16 -1.13 -26.05 7.59
CA LEU A 16 0.05 -26.05 8.45
C LEU A 16 -0.38 -25.50 9.82
N PRO A 17 -0.41 -26.34 10.88
CA PRO A 17 -0.66 -25.84 12.21
C PRO A 17 0.41 -24.81 12.54
N MET A 18 0.02 -23.65 13.07
CA MET A 18 0.93 -22.73 13.74
C MET A 18 1.50 -23.45 14.98
N SER A 19 2.48 -24.33 14.76
CA SER A 19 3.28 -25.01 15.76
C SER A 19 4.12 -23.97 16.52
N MET A 20 4.29 -24.20 17.82
CA MET A 20 5.10 -23.44 18.78
C MET A 20 6.57 -23.24 18.34
N ASP A 21 7.06 -23.97 17.32
CA ASP A 21 8.35 -23.72 16.66
C ASP A 21 8.42 -22.37 15.91
N THR A 22 7.26 -21.79 15.57
CA THR A 22 7.15 -20.51 14.86
C THR A 22 7.54 -19.31 15.74
N VAL A 23 7.38 -19.40 17.07
CA VAL A 23 7.71 -18.27 17.97
C VAL A 23 9.22 -18.05 18.08
N ARG A 24 10.03 -19.12 18.04
CA ARG A 24 11.50 -19.03 18.08
C ARG A 24 12.11 -18.56 16.75
N THR A 25 11.47 -18.86 15.61
CA THR A 25 11.89 -18.34 14.30
C THR A 25 11.43 -16.90 14.07
N ILE A 26 10.33 -16.48 14.71
CA ILE A 26 9.91 -15.07 14.79
C ILE A 26 10.97 -14.24 15.53
N ASP A 27 11.58 -14.70 16.62
CA ASP A 27 12.60 -13.94 17.36
C ASP A 27 13.88 -13.69 16.54
N ARG A 28 14.42 -14.73 15.89
CA ARG A 28 15.62 -14.62 15.04
C ARG A 28 15.40 -13.79 13.78
N SER A 29 14.21 -13.89 13.20
CA SER A 29 13.85 -13.12 12.02
C SER A 29 13.51 -11.67 12.42
N THR A 30 12.91 -11.42 13.60
CA THR A 30 12.69 -10.07 14.14
C THR A 30 14.02 -9.38 14.39
N GLY A 31 15.02 -10.13 14.85
CA GLY A 31 16.42 -9.68 14.92
C GLY A 31 16.98 -9.26 13.55
N ALA A 32 16.75 -10.03 12.48
CA ALA A 32 17.19 -9.66 11.12
C ALA A 32 16.45 -8.43 10.57
N GLY A 33 15.16 -8.27 10.89
CA GLY A 33 14.38 -7.08 10.55
C GLY A 33 14.85 -5.82 11.30
N ILE A 34 15.17 -5.96 12.58
CA ILE A 34 15.75 -4.88 13.41
C ILE A 34 17.17 -4.55 12.94
N LEU A 35 18.00 -5.55 12.60
CA LEU A 35 19.34 -5.33 12.02
C LEU A 35 19.29 -4.65 10.66
N ALA A 36 18.31 -4.98 9.82
CA ALA A 36 18.08 -4.28 8.56
C ALA A 36 17.60 -2.84 8.79
N PHE A 37 16.72 -2.61 9.78
CA PHE A 37 16.23 -1.28 10.15
C PHE A 37 17.32 -0.41 10.80
N VAL A 38 18.17 -1.01 11.64
CA VAL A 38 19.34 -0.36 12.25
C VAL A 38 20.42 -0.11 11.20
N GLY A 39 20.66 -1.05 10.29
CA GLY A 39 21.55 -0.86 9.14
C GLY A 39 21.07 0.28 8.25
N LEU A 40 19.76 0.37 8.01
CA LEU A 40 19.15 1.47 7.28
C LEU A 40 19.28 2.81 8.02
N ALA A 41 19.08 2.83 9.32
CA ALA A 41 19.21 4.02 10.16
C ALA A 41 20.67 4.52 10.22
N VAL A 42 21.64 3.61 10.29
CA VAL A 42 23.07 3.92 10.24
C VAL A 42 23.46 4.48 8.86
N VAL A 43 22.95 3.90 7.78
CA VAL A 43 23.20 4.41 6.42
C VAL A 43 22.46 5.74 6.18
N CYS A 44 21.28 5.94 6.76
CA CYS A 44 20.55 7.22 6.76
C CYS A 44 21.35 8.31 7.49
N ALA A 45 21.97 7.98 8.63
CA ALA A 45 22.86 8.90 9.35
C ALA A 45 24.15 9.24 8.57
N ILE A 46 24.65 8.32 7.74
CA ILE A 46 25.80 8.55 6.85
C ILE A 46 25.38 9.39 5.64
N ALA A 47 24.18 9.15 5.09
CA ALA A 47 23.62 9.89 3.96
C ALA A 47 23.25 11.34 4.31
N LEU A 48 22.85 11.64 5.56
CA LEU A 48 22.65 13.01 6.05
C LEU A 48 23.94 13.84 6.09
N ARG A 49 25.12 13.24 5.86
CA ARG A 49 26.41 13.96 5.74
C ARG A 49 26.81 14.26 4.31
N THR A 50 26.06 13.76 3.33
CA THR A 50 26.31 14.01 1.91
C THR A 50 25.11 14.77 1.37
N ASP A 51 25.28 16.04 0.97
CA ASP A 51 24.21 16.96 0.52
C ASP A 51 23.45 16.54 -0.77
N ALA A 52 23.49 15.26 -1.13
CA ALA A 52 22.68 14.65 -2.18
C ALA A 52 21.44 13.99 -1.55
N GLY A 53 20.24 14.46 -1.90
CA GLY A 53 18.96 13.89 -1.40
C GLY A 53 18.51 12.58 -2.06
N TRP A 54 19.08 12.25 -3.22
CA TRP A 54 18.78 11.03 -4.00
C TRP A 54 19.00 9.67 -3.30
N PRO A 55 20.08 9.44 -2.51
CA PRO A 55 20.30 8.18 -1.83
C PRO A 55 19.28 7.92 -0.72
N VAL A 56 18.77 8.97 -0.06
CA VAL A 56 17.77 8.83 1.01
C VAL A 56 16.48 8.19 0.48
N PHE A 57 16.02 8.58 -0.71
CA PHE A 57 14.83 8.00 -1.34
C PHE A 57 15.03 6.52 -1.73
N TRP A 58 16.19 6.19 -2.28
CA TRP A 58 16.53 4.80 -2.63
C TRP A 58 16.55 3.89 -1.40
N ILE A 59 17.20 4.34 -0.34
CA ILE A 59 17.31 3.60 0.92
C ILE A 59 15.91 3.40 1.55
N CYS A 60 15.12 4.48 1.64
CA CYS A 60 13.75 4.39 2.14
C CYS A 60 12.87 3.42 1.31
N GLY A 61 13.01 3.41 -0.01
CA GLY A 61 12.30 2.49 -0.89
C GLY A 61 12.68 1.02 -0.65
N VAL A 62 13.97 0.73 -0.54
CA VAL A 62 14.46 -0.63 -0.23
C VAL A 62 13.98 -1.09 1.15
N ALA A 63 14.06 -0.21 2.16
CA ALA A 63 13.56 -0.51 3.51
C ALA A 63 12.09 -0.87 3.52
N PHE A 64 11.28 -0.04 2.85
CA PHE A 64 9.84 -0.23 2.76
C PHE A 64 9.50 -1.54 2.04
N GLY A 65 10.25 -1.89 0.99
CA GLY A 65 10.14 -3.18 0.30
C GLY A 65 10.39 -4.38 1.22
N VAL A 66 11.49 -4.35 1.99
CA VAL A 66 11.84 -5.41 2.95
C VAL A 66 10.78 -5.56 4.03
N ILE A 67 10.26 -4.44 4.55
CA ILE A 67 9.20 -4.43 5.55
C ILE A 67 7.93 -5.07 4.96
N CYS A 68 7.54 -4.69 3.74
CA CYS A 68 6.36 -5.24 3.06
C CYS A 68 6.45 -6.75 2.80
N GLN A 69 7.63 -7.25 2.39
CA GLN A 69 7.84 -8.68 2.17
C GLN A 69 7.68 -9.47 3.47
N ARG A 70 8.18 -8.91 4.58
CA ARG A 70 8.17 -9.56 5.89
C ARG A 70 6.80 -9.54 6.57
N SER A 71 6.07 -8.44 6.43
CA SER A 71 4.74 -8.29 7.01
C SER A 71 3.65 -8.99 6.20
N ARG A 72 3.94 -9.40 4.95
CA ARG A 72 2.97 -9.98 4.01
C ARG A 72 1.70 -9.12 3.94
N PHE A 73 1.86 -7.80 3.82
CA PHE A 73 0.74 -6.86 3.82
C PHE A 73 -0.20 -7.12 2.63
N CYS A 74 -1.39 -7.63 2.94
CA CYS A 74 -2.45 -7.84 1.96
C CYS A 74 -3.80 -7.41 2.51
N PHE A 75 -4.36 -6.32 1.97
CA PHE A 75 -5.68 -5.81 2.36
C PHE A 75 -6.79 -6.84 2.09
N VAL A 76 -6.74 -7.51 0.93
CA VAL A 76 -7.75 -8.52 0.54
C VAL A 76 -7.76 -9.69 1.51
N ALA A 77 -6.59 -10.21 1.88
CA ALA A 77 -6.49 -11.27 2.88
C ALA A 77 -6.94 -10.78 4.27
N GLY A 78 -6.59 -9.56 4.66
CA GLY A 78 -7.04 -8.95 5.91
C GLY A 78 -8.56 -8.89 6.02
N PHE A 79 -9.25 -8.44 4.97
CA PHE A 79 -10.72 -8.44 4.94
C PHE A 79 -11.31 -9.85 4.94
N ARG A 80 -10.77 -10.76 4.11
CA ARG A 80 -11.23 -12.15 4.06
C ARG A 80 -11.08 -12.85 5.41
N ASP A 81 -9.94 -12.72 6.06
CA ASP A 81 -9.66 -13.37 7.36
C ASP A 81 -10.49 -12.77 8.49
N LEU A 82 -10.82 -11.48 8.40
CA LEU A 82 -11.73 -10.82 9.34
C LEU A 82 -13.16 -11.36 9.21
N PHE A 83 -13.66 -11.56 7.97
CA PHE A 83 -15.02 -12.03 7.74
C PHE A 83 -15.17 -13.55 7.93
N LEU A 84 -14.25 -14.36 7.40
CA LEU A 84 -14.35 -15.82 7.43
C LEU A 84 -13.82 -16.41 8.73
N MET A 85 -12.61 -16.00 9.14
CA MET A 85 -11.89 -16.62 10.26
C MET A 85 -12.06 -15.84 11.58
N LYS A 86 -12.72 -14.67 11.55
CA LYS A 86 -12.80 -13.71 12.68
C LYS A 86 -11.44 -13.37 13.30
N GLN A 87 -10.36 -13.52 12.53
CA GLN A 87 -9.00 -13.35 13.02
C GLN A 87 -8.42 -12.02 12.52
N GLY A 88 -8.53 -10.98 13.36
CA GLY A 88 -8.14 -9.60 13.00
C GLY A 88 -6.64 -9.28 13.10
N ARG A 89 -5.74 -10.27 13.17
CA ARG A 89 -4.30 -10.02 13.40
C ARG A 89 -3.69 -9.15 12.29
N MET A 90 -3.95 -9.49 11.02
CA MET A 90 -3.43 -8.73 9.88
C MET A 90 -4.10 -7.35 9.78
N MET A 91 -5.41 -7.28 10.02
CA MET A 91 -6.17 -6.02 10.00
C MET A 91 -5.65 -5.02 11.04
N ARG A 92 -5.35 -5.47 12.26
CA ARG A 92 -4.73 -4.63 13.30
C ARG A 92 -3.38 -4.04 12.85
N GLY A 93 -2.55 -4.84 12.18
CA GLY A 93 -1.27 -4.37 11.65
C GLY A 93 -1.45 -3.31 10.55
N ILE A 94 -2.44 -3.50 9.66
CA ILE A 94 -2.77 -2.55 8.60
C ILE A 94 -3.25 -1.22 9.19
N ILE A 95 -4.18 -1.26 10.15
CA ILE A 95 -4.71 -0.05 10.80
C ILE A 95 -3.59 0.69 11.54
N ALA A 96 -2.72 -0.02 12.27
CA ALA A 96 -1.58 0.59 12.95
C ALA A 96 -0.59 1.24 11.96
N GLY A 97 -0.28 0.56 10.85
CA GLY A 97 0.58 1.10 9.79
C GLY A 97 -0.02 2.35 9.13
N LEU A 98 -1.33 2.33 8.86
CA LEU A 98 -2.04 3.49 8.33
C LEU A 98 -2.00 4.65 9.34
N ALA A 99 -2.29 4.41 10.62
CA ALA A 99 -2.27 5.44 11.65
C ALA A 99 -0.89 6.11 11.80
N VAL A 100 0.18 5.32 11.80
CA VAL A 100 1.56 5.86 11.84
C VAL A 100 1.89 6.62 10.56
N GLY A 101 1.47 6.12 9.40
CA GLY A 101 1.65 6.80 8.11
C GLY A 101 0.92 8.13 8.04
N THR A 102 -0.34 8.19 8.50
CA THR A 102 -1.12 9.43 8.55
C THR A 102 -0.53 10.42 9.54
N ALA A 103 -0.12 9.97 10.73
CA ALA A 103 0.54 10.82 11.72
C ALA A 103 1.89 11.36 11.21
N GLY A 104 2.69 10.53 10.54
CA GLY A 104 3.95 10.94 9.92
C GLY A 104 3.74 11.98 8.82
N PHE A 105 2.77 11.75 7.94
CA PHE A 105 2.39 12.73 6.91
C PHE A 105 1.90 14.04 7.53
N ALA A 106 1.07 13.99 8.57
CA ALA A 106 0.58 15.17 9.27
C ALA A 106 1.71 15.97 9.93
N MET A 107 2.70 15.31 10.55
CA MET A 107 3.87 15.99 11.12
C MET A 107 4.73 16.69 10.05
N ILE A 108 4.91 16.06 8.89
CA ILE A 108 5.66 16.67 7.77
C ILE A 108 4.88 17.85 7.19
N MET A 109 3.57 17.73 7.03
CA MET A 109 2.75 18.84 6.53
C MET A 109 2.67 20.00 7.51
N ALA A 110 2.73 19.74 8.83
CA ALA A 110 2.75 20.79 9.84
C ALA A 110 4.01 21.67 9.79
N THR A 111 5.15 21.15 9.31
CA THR A 111 6.37 21.95 9.14
C THR A 111 6.38 22.73 7.83
N VAL A 112 5.69 22.24 6.80
CA VAL A 112 5.57 22.89 5.48
C VAL A 112 4.47 23.96 5.48
N VAL A 113 3.41 23.78 6.28
CA VAL A 113 2.26 24.71 6.36
C VAL A 113 1.99 25.08 7.84
N PRO A 114 2.72 26.05 8.41
CA PRO A 114 2.62 26.39 9.83
C PRO A 114 1.29 27.03 10.24
N ASN A 115 0.52 27.59 9.30
CA ASN A 115 -0.76 28.23 9.60
C ASN A 115 -1.80 28.13 8.47
N PRO A 116 -2.79 27.23 8.58
CA PRO A 116 -3.91 27.14 7.64
C PRO A 116 -4.96 28.27 7.80
N SER A 117 -4.86 29.13 8.83
CA SER A 117 -5.82 30.22 9.07
C SER A 117 -5.70 31.40 8.10
N ASN A 118 -4.62 31.48 7.33
CA ASN A 118 -4.35 32.62 6.45
C ASN A 118 -5.10 32.54 5.11
N GLY A 119 -5.99 31.56 4.91
CA GLY A 119 -6.77 31.41 3.67
C GLY A 119 -5.93 31.05 2.44
N VAL A 120 -4.62 30.80 2.62
CA VAL A 120 -3.73 30.40 1.53
C VAL A 120 -3.68 28.87 1.51
N LEU A 121 -4.35 28.26 0.54
CA LEU A 121 -4.12 26.86 0.22
C LEU A 121 -2.67 26.73 -0.30
N PRO A 122 -1.89 25.75 0.15
CA PRO A 122 -0.56 25.52 -0.40
C PRO A 122 -0.67 25.29 -1.90
N SER A 123 0.11 26.02 -2.70
CA SER A 123 0.12 25.88 -4.16
C SER A 123 0.49 24.48 -4.64
N ASP A 124 1.14 23.69 -3.78
CA ASP A 124 1.52 22.29 -4.01
C ASP A 124 0.50 21.25 -3.50
N ALA A 125 -0.55 21.68 -2.79
CA ALA A 125 -1.58 20.76 -2.33
C ALA A 125 -2.57 20.48 -3.48
N HIS A 126 -2.29 19.45 -4.27
CA HIS A 126 -3.23 18.91 -5.25
C HIS A 126 -4.41 18.22 -4.54
N ILE A 127 -5.40 19.03 -4.17
CA ILE A 127 -6.64 18.57 -3.54
C ILE A 127 -7.60 18.18 -4.67
N LEU A 128 -7.67 16.89 -4.97
CA LEU A 128 -8.59 16.39 -5.99
C LEU A 128 -10.04 16.38 -5.47
N PRO A 129 -11.01 16.97 -6.19
CA PRO A 129 -12.43 16.87 -5.85
C PRO A 129 -12.86 15.39 -5.70
N LEU A 130 -13.46 15.07 -4.54
CA LEU A 130 -14.12 13.81 -4.26
C LEU A 130 -15.40 13.71 -5.10
N GLY A 131 -15.21 13.34 -6.37
CA GLY A 131 -16.26 13.25 -7.37
C GLY A 131 -16.75 11.83 -7.66
N ILE A 132 -17.71 11.73 -8.58
CA ILE A 132 -18.24 10.44 -9.08
C ILE A 132 -17.11 9.57 -9.68
N ALA A 133 -16.12 10.21 -10.31
CA ALA A 133 -14.95 9.55 -10.86
C ALA A 133 -14.17 8.75 -9.80
N THR A 134 -14.07 9.25 -8.55
CA THR A 134 -13.35 8.56 -7.47
C THR A 134 -14.08 7.31 -7.00
N VAL A 135 -15.42 7.35 -6.94
CA VAL A 135 -16.27 6.22 -6.59
C VAL A 135 -16.20 5.13 -7.66
N LEU A 136 -16.32 5.53 -8.94
CA LEU A 136 -16.22 4.61 -10.07
C LEU A 136 -14.83 3.95 -10.14
N GLY A 137 -13.77 4.76 -9.97
CA GLY A 137 -12.39 4.27 -9.92
C GLY A 137 -12.15 3.29 -8.76
N GLY A 138 -12.68 3.59 -7.57
CA GLY A 138 -12.61 2.69 -6.41
C GLY A 138 -13.32 1.35 -6.64
N LEU A 139 -14.51 1.37 -7.27
CA LEU A 139 -15.25 0.15 -7.64
C LEU A 139 -14.49 -0.69 -8.67
N MET A 140 -13.96 -0.06 -9.73
CA MET A 140 -13.17 -0.77 -10.74
C MET A 140 -11.87 -1.34 -10.15
N PHE A 141 -11.20 -0.60 -9.27
CA PHE A 141 -10.02 -1.09 -8.56
C PHE A 141 -10.34 -2.28 -7.65
N GLY A 142 -11.47 -2.22 -6.92
CA GLY A 142 -11.98 -3.33 -6.12
C GLY A 142 -12.25 -4.58 -6.95
N PHE A 143 -12.91 -4.43 -8.10
CA PHE A 143 -13.16 -5.54 -9.02
C PHE A 143 -11.85 -6.16 -9.54
N GLY A 144 -10.86 -5.33 -9.87
CA GLY A 144 -9.52 -5.78 -10.26
C GLY A 144 -8.78 -6.56 -9.16
N MET A 145 -8.94 -6.17 -7.89
CA MET A 145 -8.37 -6.91 -6.76
C MET A 145 -8.97 -8.32 -6.61
N VAL A 146 -10.27 -8.47 -6.86
CA VAL A 146 -10.93 -9.80 -6.82
C VAL A 146 -10.46 -10.67 -8.00
N LEU A 147 -10.39 -10.09 -9.20
CA LEU A 147 -9.98 -10.83 -10.41
C LEU A 147 -8.53 -11.32 -10.35
N SER A 148 -7.62 -10.51 -9.80
CA SER A 148 -6.21 -10.88 -9.64
C SER A 148 -5.93 -11.83 -8.46
N GLY A 149 -6.92 -12.08 -7.59
CA GLY A 149 -6.75 -12.91 -6.40
C GLY A 149 -5.79 -12.34 -5.36
N GLY A 150 -5.52 -11.03 -5.40
CA GLY A 150 -4.54 -10.36 -4.56
C GLY A 150 -4.65 -8.84 -4.61
N CYS A 151 -3.90 -8.15 -3.75
CA CYS A 151 -3.71 -6.71 -3.85
C CYS A 151 -2.36 -6.39 -4.50
N VAL A 152 -2.18 -5.15 -4.94
CA VAL A 152 -0.96 -4.68 -5.61
C VAL A 152 0.30 -4.90 -4.76
N SER A 153 0.23 -4.62 -3.45
CA SER A 153 1.36 -4.89 -2.55
C SER A 153 1.68 -6.39 -2.46
N GLY A 154 0.64 -7.22 -2.45
CA GLY A 154 0.73 -8.67 -2.43
C GLY A 154 1.37 -9.25 -3.69
N THR A 155 1.05 -8.68 -4.85
CA THR A 155 1.60 -9.14 -6.12
C THR A 155 3.03 -8.64 -6.34
N LEU A 156 3.39 -7.46 -5.83
CA LEU A 156 4.76 -6.93 -5.91
C LEU A 156 5.79 -7.85 -5.22
N TYR A 157 5.56 -8.23 -3.96
CA TYR A 157 6.55 -9.05 -3.25
C TYR A 157 6.60 -10.48 -3.78
N ARG A 158 5.46 -11.06 -4.19
CA ARG A 158 5.40 -12.41 -4.80
C ARG A 158 6.07 -12.46 -6.16
N MET A 159 6.07 -11.35 -6.90
CA MET A 159 6.88 -11.23 -8.12
C MET A 159 8.38 -11.33 -7.78
N GLY A 160 8.81 -10.67 -6.70
CA GLY A 160 10.19 -10.76 -6.19
C GLY A 160 10.58 -12.17 -5.73
N GLU A 161 9.62 -12.99 -5.29
CA GLU A 161 9.82 -14.41 -4.97
C GLU A 161 9.83 -15.34 -6.21
N GLY A 162 9.62 -14.80 -7.42
CA GLY A 162 9.62 -15.56 -8.67
C GLY A 162 8.28 -16.18 -9.06
N TYR A 163 7.17 -15.77 -8.45
CA TYR A 163 5.86 -16.33 -8.75
C TYR A 163 5.31 -15.81 -10.10
N LEU A 164 5.32 -16.66 -11.13
CA LEU A 164 4.91 -16.34 -12.50
C LEU A 164 3.48 -15.77 -12.60
N GLY A 165 2.53 -16.27 -11.80
CA GLY A 165 1.17 -15.74 -11.79
C GLY A 165 1.08 -14.26 -11.37
N SER A 166 2.06 -13.79 -10.59
CA SER A 166 2.12 -12.40 -10.12
C SER A 166 2.57 -11.43 -11.22
N TRP A 167 3.35 -11.92 -12.19
CA TRP A 167 3.79 -11.13 -13.34
C TRP A 167 2.63 -10.67 -14.20
N VAL A 168 1.68 -11.57 -14.47
CA VAL A 168 0.48 -11.25 -15.26
C VAL A 168 -0.39 -10.21 -14.55
N ALA A 169 -0.55 -10.34 -13.23
CA ALA A 169 -1.32 -9.38 -12.44
C ALA A 169 -0.71 -7.97 -12.49
N ILE A 170 0.61 -7.85 -12.36
CA ILE A 170 1.32 -6.56 -12.42
C ILE A 170 1.28 -5.98 -13.84
N PHE A 171 1.39 -6.83 -14.86
CA PHE A 171 1.22 -6.37 -16.24
C PHE A 171 -0.17 -5.76 -16.46
N GLY A 172 -1.22 -6.40 -15.92
CA GLY A 172 -2.58 -5.83 -15.93
C GLY A 172 -2.67 -4.47 -15.24
N VAL A 173 -2.03 -4.31 -14.07
CA VAL A 173 -1.96 -3.03 -13.35
C VAL A 173 -1.23 -1.96 -14.17
N LEU A 174 -0.10 -2.31 -14.79
CA LEU A 174 0.68 -1.39 -15.63
C LEU A 174 -0.12 -0.93 -16.86
N VAL A 175 -0.79 -1.86 -17.55
CA VAL A 175 -1.63 -1.54 -18.71
C VAL A 175 -2.82 -0.66 -18.29
N GLY A 176 -3.47 -0.97 -17.15
CA GLY A 176 -4.56 -0.16 -16.62
C GLY A 176 -4.12 1.25 -16.25
N LEU A 177 -2.99 1.38 -15.56
CA LEU A 177 -2.41 2.69 -15.20
C LEU A 177 -2.01 3.49 -16.45
N TYR A 178 -1.42 2.85 -17.45
CA TYR A 178 -1.07 3.48 -18.72
C TYR A 178 -2.30 3.95 -19.49
N ALA A 179 -3.34 3.12 -19.57
CA ALA A 179 -4.61 3.49 -20.21
C ALA A 179 -5.25 4.70 -19.51
N MET A 180 -5.29 4.69 -18.18
CA MET A 180 -5.81 5.81 -17.37
C MET A 180 -4.97 7.09 -17.55
N ALA A 181 -3.64 6.97 -17.57
CA ALA A 181 -2.76 8.12 -17.80
C ALA A 181 -2.99 8.76 -19.18
N ARG A 182 -3.33 7.96 -20.20
CA ARG A 182 -3.64 8.47 -21.56
C ARG A 182 -5.02 9.12 -21.65
N THR A 183 -6.01 8.62 -20.90
CA THR A 183 -7.38 9.16 -20.90
C THR A 183 -7.58 10.28 -19.88
N TRP A 184 -6.57 10.59 -19.05
CA TRP A 184 -6.63 11.58 -17.97
C TRP A 184 -7.15 12.95 -18.43
N ASN A 185 -6.61 13.49 -19.53
CA ASN A 185 -7.02 14.81 -20.03
C ASN A 185 -8.52 14.88 -20.34
N TRP A 186 -9.06 13.82 -20.95
CA TRP A 186 -10.48 13.75 -21.28
C TRP A 186 -11.38 13.64 -20.04
N TRP A 187 -10.93 12.89 -19.02
CA TRP A 187 -11.63 12.80 -17.74
C TRP A 187 -11.59 14.12 -16.97
N TRP A 188 -10.48 14.84 -17.05
CA TRP A 188 -10.30 16.13 -16.40
C TRP A 188 -11.32 17.15 -16.90
N ASP A 189 -11.46 17.26 -18.21
CA ASP A 189 -12.35 18.24 -18.83
C ASP A 189 -13.84 17.93 -18.59
N ASN A 190 -14.23 16.65 -18.56
CA ASN A 190 -15.64 16.25 -18.46
C ASN A 190 -16.17 16.03 -17.04
N GLN A 191 -15.32 15.66 -16.07
CA GLN A 191 -15.79 15.29 -14.73
C GLN A 191 -15.14 16.11 -13.62
N ILE A 192 -13.83 16.30 -13.66
CA ILE A 192 -13.09 16.86 -12.50
C ILE A 192 -13.21 18.38 -12.42
N SER A 193 -13.35 19.08 -13.56
CA SER A 193 -13.57 20.53 -13.61
C SER A 193 -14.94 20.98 -13.08
N VAL A 194 -15.91 20.06 -13.03
CA VAL A 194 -17.33 20.35 -12.74
C VAL A 194 -17.69 20.06 -11.27
N ASP A 195 -16.95 19.17 -10.60
CA ASP A 195 -17.25 18.78 -9.22
C ASP A 195 -16.84 19.87 -8.21
N ARG A 196 -17.81 20.33 -7.40
CA ARG A 196 -17.53 21.24 -6.27
C ARG A 196 -16.79 20.50 -5.15
N LEU A 197 -15.80 21.18 -4.57
CA LEU A 197 -15.11 20.78 -3.33
C LEU A 197 -16.08 20.80 -2.13
N SER A 198 -16.96 19.82 -2.04
CA SER A 198 -18.08 19.79 -1.09
C SER A 198 -17.66 19.60 0.37
N TRP A 199 -16.42 19.16 0.63
CA TRP A 199 -15.90 18.95 1.99
C TRP A 199 -14.98 20.07 2.48
N LEU A 200 -14.61 21.05 1.64
CA LEU A 200 -13.84 22.20 2.11
C LEU A 200 -14.76 23.17 2.86
N PRO A 201 -14.37 23.66 4.06
CA PRO A 201 -15.11 24.71 4.74
C PRO A 201 -15.22 25.94 3.83
N THR A 202 -16.40 26.53 3.77
CA THR A 202 -16.73 27.68 2.89
C THR A 202 -15.84 28.91 3.15
N ALA A 203 -15.11 28.93 4.27
CA ALA A 203 -14.15 29.96 4.62
C ALA A 203 -12.82 29.90 3.82
N LEU A 204 -12.60 28.85 3.03
CA LEU A 204 -11.39 28.63 2.22
C LEU A 204 -11.66 28.62 0.70
N HIS A 205 -12.84 29.10 0.28
CA HIS A 205 -13.29 29.21 -1.10
C HIS A 205 -12.99 30.60 -1.70
#